data_AF-A0A8J7ZLH5-F1
#
_entry.id   AF-A0A8J7ZLH5-F1
#
_cell.length_a   1.000
_cell.length_b   1.000
_cell.length_c   1.000
_cell.angle_alpha   90.00
_cell.angle_beta   90.00
_cell.angle_gamma   90.00
#
_symmetry.space_group_name_H-M   'P 1'
#
loop_
_entity.id
_entity.type
_entity.pdbx_description
1 polymer ?
#
loop_
_entity_poly.entity_id
_entity_poly.type
_entity_poly.pdbx_seq_one_letter_code
_entity_poly.pdbx_strand_id
1 'polypeptide(L)'
;MAVVVCLGALAVGSDHRRVALALLAAGAATHLALDLLLLNASGYAYPVLWPLTQYHPPAGGLYLSSDRLPTVVAGLAAAALRVAVGVRAR
;
A
#
# COMPACT_ATOMS: atom_id res chain seq x y z
N MET A 1 9.70 -2.28 -3.44
CA MET A 1 9.05 -3.00 -2.31
C MET A 1 9.18 -4.53 -2.35
N ALA A 2 9.43 -5.16 -3.51
CA ALA A 2 9.45 -6.63 -3.62
C ALA A 2 10.44 -7.33 -2.66
N VAL A 3 11.64 -6.77 -2.48
CA VAL A 3 12.66 -7.32 -1.56
C VAL A 3 12.14 -7.37 -0.13
N VAL A 4 11.51 -6.29 0.35
CA VAL A 4 10.94 -6.20 1.72
C VAL A 4 9.80 -7.20 1.89
N VAL A 5 8.95 -7.38 0.88
CA VAL A 5 7.87 -8.37 0.89
C VAL A 5 8.43 -9.79 1.03
N CYS A 6 9.44 -10.15 0.24
CA CYS A 6 10.07 -11.47 0.33
C CYS A 6 10.75 -11.70 1.68
N LEU A 7 11.54 -10.73 2.16
CA LEU A 7 12.22 -10.82 3.45
C LEU A 7 11.22 -10.91 4.61
N GLY A 8 10.16 -10.10 4.57
CA GLY A 8 9.09 -10.12 5.57
C GLY A 8 8.36 -11.47 5.59
N ALA A 9 8.10 -12.07 4.42
CA ALA A 9 7.49 -13.40 4.35
C ALA A 9 8.43 -14.49 4.88
N LEU A 10 9.74 -14.39 4.64
CA LEU A 10 10.74 -15.32 5.17
C LEU A 10 10.86 -15.27 6.70
N ALA A 11 10.62 -14.10 7.30
CA ALA A 11 10.58 -13.93 8.75
C ALA A 11 9.37 -14.63 9.42
N VAL A 12 8.37 -15.04 8.63
CA VAL A 12 7.22 -15.81 9.12
C VAL A 12 7.49 -17.32 8.96
N GLY A 13 7.03 -18.10 9.95
CA GLY A 13 7.11 -19.57 9.94
C GLY A 13 6.51 -20.18 8.68
N SER A 14 7.03 -21.35 8.27
CA SER A 14 6.68 -22.02 7.02
C SER A 14 5.17 -22.22 6.82
N ASP A 15 4.45 -22.48 7.92
CA ASP A 15 3.02 -22.80 7.90
C ASP A 15 2.15 -21.62 7.43
N HIS A 16 2.61 -20.39 7.67
CA HIS A 16 1.88 -19.17 7.36
C HIS A 16 2.57 -18.32 6.27
N ARG A 17 3.73 -18.76 5.76
CA ARG A 17 4.57 -17.98 4.84
C ARG A 17 3.82 -17.55 3.57
N ARG A 18 2.98 -18.42 3.01
CA ARG A 18 2.18 -18.08 1.80
C ARG A 18 1.15 -17.00 2.08
N VAL A 19 0.48 -17.07 3.23
CA VAL A 19 -0.50 -16.06 3.67
C VAL A 19 0.20 -14.74 3.95
N ALA A 20 1.32 -14.78 4.68
CA ALA A 20 2.12 -13.60 4.95
C ALA A 20 2.62 -12.93 3.66
N LEU A 21 3.14 -13.73 2.71
CA LEU A 21 3.55 -13.23 1.40
C LEU A 21 2.41 -12.53 0.67
N ALA A 22 1.23 -13.14 0.63
CA ALA A 22 0.07 -12.57 -0.03
C ALA A 22 -0.39 -11.26 0.61
N LEU A 23 -0.46 -11.20 1.94
CA LEU A 23 -0.86 -9.98 2.66
C LEU A 23 0.17 -8.85 2.51
N LEU A 24 1.47 -9.18 2.60
CA LEU A 24 2.55 -8.20 2.38
C LEU A 24 2.56 -7.71 0.94
N ALA A 25 2.37 -8.59 -0.04
CA ALA A 25 2.28 -8.21 -1.44
C ALA A 25 1.07 -7.30 -1.71
N ALA A 26 -0.09 -7.62 -1.13
CA ALA A 26 -1.28 -6.79 -1.24
C ALA A 26 -1.06 -5.41 -0.61
N GLY A 27 -0.52 -5.35 0.62
CA GLY A 27 -0.20 -4.10 1.28
C GLY A 27 0.82 -3.26 0.51
N ALA A 28 1.87 -3.89 -0.03
CA ALA A 28 2.86 -3.21 -0.85
C ALA A 28 2.26 -2.68 -2.16
N ALA A 29 1.41 -3.46 -2.83
CA ALA A 29 0.75 -3.02 -4.06
C ALA A 29 -0.17 -1.82 -3.81
N THR A 30 -0.97 -1.86 -2.73
CA THR A 30 -1.80 -0.72 -2.32
C THR A 30 -0.95 0.50 -1.97
N HIS A 31 0.15 0.31 -1.24
CA HIS A 31 1.05 1.41 -0.90
C HIS A 31 1.66 2.07 -2.13
N LEU A 32 2.18 1.28 -3.08
CA LEU A 32 2.70 1.80 -4.34
C LEU A 32 1.62 2.52 -5.15
N ALA A 33 0.41 1.98 -5.20
CA ALA A 33 -0.71 2.64 -5.89
C ALA A 33 -1.04 4.00 -5.28
N LEU A 34 -1.02 4.12 -3.95
CA LEU A 34 -1.20 5.39 -3.25
C LEU A 34 -0.06 6.36 -3.52
N ASP A 35 1.18 5.88 -3.63
CA ASP A 35 2.32 6.73 -3.95
C ASP A 35 2.27 7.30 -5.37
N LEU A 36 1.66 6.59 -6.33
CA LEU A 36 1.37 7.18 -7.65
C LEU A 36 0.43 8.38 -7.55
N LEU A 37 -0.42 8.47 -6.53
CA LEU A 37 -1.39 9.55 -6.38
C LEU A 37 -0.81 10.77 -5.66
N LEU A 38 0.42 10.68 -5.14
CA LEU A 38 1.06 11.81 -4.46
C LEU A 38 1.33 12.97 -5.41
N LEU A 39 1.29 14.17 -4.83
CA LEU A 39 1.76 15.38 -5.47
C LEU A 39 3.29 15.45 -5.35
N ASN A 40 3.96 15.55 -6.50
CA ASN A 40 5.40 15.73 -6.60
C ASN A 40 5.69 16.97 -7.45
N ALA A 41 6.66 17.79 -7.02
CA ALA A 41 7.09 18.98 -7.75
C ALA A 41 7.61 18.67 -9.16
N SER A 42 8.19 17.49 -9.38
CA SER A 42 8.66 17.05 -10.70
C SER A 42 7.52 16.59 -11.63
N GLY A 43 6.31 16.33 -11.09
CA GLY A 43 5.23 15.69 -11.81
C GLY A 43 5.39 14.18 -12.03
N TYR A 44 6.45 13.56 -11.49
CA TYR A 44 6.73 12.13 -11.62
C TYR A 44 6.83 11.45 -10.25
N ALA A 45 6.36 10.21 -10.15
CA ALA A 45 6.61 9.38 -8.99
C ALA A 45 8.05 8.84 -8.98
N TYR A 46 8.48 8.36 -7.82
CA TYR A 46 9.73 7.61 -7.70
C TYR A 46 9.61 6.25 -8.42
N PRO A 47 10.69 5.47 -8.60
CA PRO A 47 10.62 4.20 -9.31
C PRO A 47 9.91 3.14 -8.46
N VAL A 48 8.58 3.14 -8.52
CA VAL A 48 7.67 2.33 -7.70
C VAL A 48 7.89 0.83 -7.86
N LEU A 49 8.37 0.39 -9.03
CA LEU A 49 8.67 -1.02 -9.34
C LEU A 49 10.10 -1.43 -9.03
N TRP A 50 10.89 -0.59 -8.35
CA TRP A 50 12.25 -0.95 -7.95
C TRP A 50 12.25 -2.23 -7.07
N PRO A 51 13.17 -3.20 -7.30
CA PRO A 51 14.34 -3.15 -8.19
C PRO A 51 14.12 -3.67 -9.62
N LEU A 52 12.88 -3.98 -10.02
CA LEU A 52 12.60 -4.58 -11.33
C LEU A 52 12.80 -3.57 -12.47
N THR A 53 12.42 -2.32 -12.26
CA THR A 53 12.62 -1.23 -13.21
C THR A 53 12.99 0.07 -12.51
N GLN A 54 13.64 0.96 -13.25
CA GLN A 54 13.92 2.36 -12.86
C GLN A 54 12.92 3.32 -13.51
N TYR A 55 11.76 2.82 -13.94
CA TYR A 55 10.78 3.65 -14.64
C TYR A 55 10.06 4.57 -13.64
N HIS A 56 9.92 5.84 -14.02
CA HIS A 56 9.26 6.88 -13.25
C HIS A 56 7.89 7.19 -13.88
N PRO A 57 6.78 6.62 -13.36
CA PRO A 57 5.46 6.92 -13.88
C PRO A 57 5.05 8.36 -13.55
N PRO A 58 4.14 8.97 -14.34
CA PRO A 58 3.58 10.27 -14.01
C PRO A 58 2.84 10.21 -12.66
N ALA A 59 2.98 11.28 -11.87
CA ALA A 59 2.30 11.42 -10.60
C ALA A 59 0.85 11.89 -10.81
N GLY A 60 -0.07 11.36 -10.00
CA GLY A 60 -1.50 11.64 -10.05
C GLY A 60 -1.89 12.97 -9.39
N GLY A 61 -1.04 13.51 -8.51
CA GLY A 61 -1.19 14.87 -7.98
C GLY A 61 -2.41 15.11 -7.08
N LEU A 62 -2.92 14.08 -6.41
CA LEU A 62 -4.15 14.16 -5.60
C LEU A 62 -3.95 14.71 -4.19
N TYR A 63 -2.82 14.40 -3.53
CA TYR A 63 -2.56 14.86 -2.16
C TYR A 63 -1.07 14.92 -1.83
N LEU A 64 -0.70 15.70 -0.82
CA LEU A 64 0.65 15.67 -0.24
C LEU A 64 0.74 14.59 0.85
N SER A 65 1.89 13.96 0.99
CA SER A 65 2.11 12.94 2.04
C SER A 65 1.95 13.49 3.46
N SER A 66 2.07 14.80 3.64
CA SER A 66 1.84 15.52 4.90
C SER A 66 0.38 15.85 5.17
N ASP A 67 -0.52 15.67 4.20
CA ASP A 67 -1.92 16.00 4.35
C ASP A 67 -2.60 15.01 5.31
N ARG A 68 -3.37 15.55 6.24
CA ARG A 68 -4.12 14.75 7.23
C ARG A 68 -5.40 14.17 6.66
N LEU A 69 -5.93 14.77 5.59
CA LEU A 69 -7.21 14.40 4.99
C LEU A 69 -7.21 12.95 4.47
N PRO A 70 -6.22 12.49 3.69
CA PRO A 70 -6.11 11.08 3.30
C PRO A 70 -6.14 10.12 4.49
N THR A 71 -5.46 10.47 5.60
CA THR A 71 -5.45 9.65 6.82
C THR A 71 -6.84 9.56 7.46
N VAL A 72 -7.56 10.69 7.57
CA VAL A 72 -8.91 10.71 8.12
C VAL A 72 -9.87 9.88 7.26
N VAL A 73 -9.82 10.04 5.94
CA VAL A 73 -10.67 9.28 5.01
C VAL A 73 -10.39 7.79 5.08
N ALA A 74 -9.12 7.39 5.08
CA ALA A 74 -8.73 5.99 5.22
C ALA A 74 -9.19 5.40 6.57
N GLY A 75 -9.04 6.15 7.66
CA GLY A 75 -9.49 5.75 9.00
C GLY A 75 -11.01 5.55 9.07
N LEU A 76 -11.78 6.47 8.49
CA LEU A 76 -13.24 6.36 8.41
C LEU A 76 -13.68 5.17 7.55
N ALA A 77 -13.02 4.94 6.41
CA ALA A 77 -13.30 3.79 5.55
C ALA A 77 -13.01 2.46 6.27
N ALA A 78 -11.89 2.37 7.00
CA ALA A 78 -11.55 1.21 7.81
C ALA A 78 -12.58 0.95 8.92
N ALA A 79 -13.01 2.00 9.63
CA ALA A 79 -14.04 1.90 10.66
C ALA A 79 -15.38 1.42 10.08
N ALA A 80 -15.81 1.99 8.95
CA ALA A 80 -17.04 1.60 8.26
C ALA A 80 -16.99 0.12 7.81
N LEU A 81 -15.88 -0.30 7.21
CA LEU A 81 -15.69 -1.69 6.78
C LEU A 81 -15.70 -2.65 7.98
N ARG A 82 -15.06 -2.26 9.10
CA ARG A 82 -15.04 -3.07 10.32
C ARG A 82 -16.44 -3.28 10.89
N VAL A 83 -17.29 -2.25 10.85
CA VAL A 83 -18.70 -2.32 11.27
C VAL A 83 -19.47 -3.23 10.31
N ALA A 84 -19.35 -3.02 9.00
CA ALA A 84 -20.07 -3.80 7.99
C ALA A 84 -19.78 -5.31 8.07
N VAL A 85 -18.50 -5.68 8.20
CA VAL A 85 -18.08 -7.09 8.36
C VAL A 85 -18.57 -7.65 9.70
N GLY A 86 -18.54 -6.84 10.77
CA GLY A 86 -19.03 -7.25 12.09
C GLY A 86 -20.55 -7.46 12.16
N VAL A 87 -21.32 -6.73 11.35
CA VAL A 87 -22.77 -6.94 11.19
C VAL A 87 -23.06 -8.20 10.38
N ARG A 88 -22.24 -8.51 9.37
CA ARG A 88 -22.40 -9.70 8.51
C ARG A 88 -22.07 -11.02 9.21
N ALA A 89 -21.22 -10.98 10.23
CA ALA A 89 -20.76 -12.15 10.98
C ALA A 89 -21.65 -12.50 12.19
N ARG A 90 -22.71 -11.72 12.45
CA ARG A 90 -23.71 -11.95 13.48
C ARG A 90 -24.99 -12.46 12.84
#